data_AF-A0A1J3JWS9-F1
#
_entry.id   AF-A0A1J3JWS9-F1
#
_cell.length_a   1.000
_cell.length_b   1.000
_cell.length_c   1.000
_cell.angle_alpha   90.00
_cell.angle_beta   90.00
_cell.angle_gamma   90.00
#
_symmetry.space_group_name_H-M   'P 1'
#
loop_
_entity.id
_entity.type
_entity.pdbx_description
1 polymer ?
#
loop_
_entity_poly.entity_id
_entity_poly.type
_entity_poly.pdbx_seq_one_letter_code
_entity_poly.pdbx_strand_id
1 'polypeptide(L)'
;RKAAMLYTASISNHVGALIDGAANPAPEQWGKTTEEERGESGIGSWPGVSVDIKPPNAVLKLYGGAAFERVIHEFRCAAYSIECPPVSREKVANIL
;
A
#
# COMPACT_ATOMS: atom_id res chain seq x y z
N ARG A 1 -43.37 -7.36 17.33
CA ARG A 1 -42.24 -7.85 18.18
C ARG A 1 -41.19 -8.65 17.39
N LYS A 2 -41.57 -9.72 16.66
CA LYS A 2 -40.64 -10.54 15.84
C LYS A 2 -39.90 -9.74 14.75
N ALA A 3 -40.63 -8.91 13.98
CA ALA A 3 -40.04 -8.09 12.92
C ALA A 3 -38.98 -7.11 13.44
N ALA A 4 -39.23 -6.48 14.60
CA ALA A 4 -38.27 -5.57 15.22
C ALA A 4 -36.99 -6.28 15.63
N MET A 5 -37.09 -7.49 16.22
CA MET A 5 -35.90 -8.28 16.57
C MET A 5 -35.10 -8.72 15.35
N LEU A 6 -35.76 -9.12 14.26
CA LEU A 6 -35.09 -9.49 13.00
C LEU A 6 -34.37 -8.29 12.39
N TYR A 7 -34.99 -7.11 12.43
CA TYR A 7 -34.37 -5.88 11.95
C TYR A 7 -33.13 -5.50 12.79
N THR A 8 -33.24 -5.57 14.12
CA THR A 8 -32.10 -5.32 15.01
C THR A 8 -30.97 -6.32 14.76
N ALA A 9 -31.27 -7.62 14.61
CA ALA A 9 -30.26 -8.63 14.31
C ALA A 9 -29.57 -8.38 12.96
N SER A 10 -30.32 -7.98 11.94
CA SER A 10 -29.77 -7.60 10.63
C SER A 10 -28.81 -6.42 10.74
N ILE A 11 -29.17 -5.38 11.48
CA ILE A 11 -28.30 -4.22 11.69
C ILE A 11 -27.05 -4.60 12.48
N SER A 12 -27.19 -5.34 13.58
CA SER A 12 -26.06 -5.76 14.41
C SER A 12 -25.06 -6.61 13.63
N ASN A 13 -25.53 -7.51 12.78
CA ASN A 13 -24.66 -8.30 11.89
C ASN A 13 -23.95 -7.42 10.85
N HIS A 14 -24.66 -6.43 10.29
CA HIS A 14 -24.07 -5.50 9.32
C HIS A 14 -23.02 -4.60 9.98
N VAL A 15 -23.29 -4.12 11.19
CA VAL A 15 -22.33 -3.35 12.01
C VAL A 15 -21.13 -4.21 12.38
N GLY A 16 -21.32 -5.48 12.76
CA GLY A 16 -20.22 -6.42 13.01
C GLY A 16 -19.34 -6.59 11.77
N ALA A 17 -19.93 -6.83 10.61
CA ALA A 17 -19.21 -6.91 9.35
C ALA A 17 -18.46 -5.61 9.00
N LEU A 18 -19.06 -4.44 9.27
CA LEU A 18 -18.38 -3.15 9.06
C LEU A 18 -17.18 -2.96 10.00
N ILE A 19 -17.32 -3.32 11.28
CA ILE A 19 -16.27 -3.24 12.30
C ILE A 19 -15.13 -4.23 11.96
N ASP A 20 -15.47 -5.42 11.48
CA ASP A 20 -14.51 -6.45 11.06
C ASP A 20 -13.87 -6.15 9.69
N GLY A 21 -14.18 -4.99 9.08
CA GLY A 21 -13.63 -4.57 7.78
C GLY A 21 -14.19 -5.33 6.58
N ALA A 22 -15.25 -6.12 6.76
CA ALA A 22 -15.86 -6.98 5.74
C ALA A 22 -16.72 -6.24 4.71
N ALA A 23 -16.96 -4.93 4.87
CA ALA A 23 -17.35 -4.10 3.74
C ALA A 23 -16.10 -3.75 2.93
N ASN A 24 -15.47 -4.78 2.37
CA ASN A 24 -14.36 -4.62 1.46
C ASN A 24 -14.93 -3.97 0.19
N PRO A 25 -14.71 -2.67 -0.06
CA PRO A 25 -15.14 -2.06 -1.31
C PRO A 25 -14.59 -2.89 -2.47
N ALA A 26 -15.40 -3.13 -3.51
CA ALA A 26 -14.96 -3.92 -4.66
C ALA A 26 -13.62 -3.37 -5.19
N PRO A 27 -12.53 -4.15 -5.19
CA PRO A 27 -11.23 -3.69 -5.69
C PRO A 27 -11.33 -3.16 -7.12
N GLU A 28 -12.27 -3.65 -7.92
CA GLU A 28 -12.53 -3.19 -9.28
C GLU A 28 -12.94 -1.71 -9.32
N GLN A 29 -13.67 -1.24 -8.29
CA GLN A 29 -14.19 0.11 -8.18
C GLN A 29 -13.24 1.04 -7.41
N TRP A 30 -12.62 0.56 -6.34
CA TRP A 30 -11.86 1.40 -5.40
C TRP A 30 -10.37 1.08 -5.35
N GLY A 31 -9.99 -0.09 -5.88
CA GLY A 31 -8.60 -0.49 -5.99
C GLY A 31 -7.92 0.12 -7.20
N LYS A 32 -6.59 0.20 -7.09
CA LYS A 32 -5.71 0.78 -8.09
C LYS A 32 -4.57 -0.18 -8.39
N THR A 33 -4.12 -0.14 -9.64
CA THR A 33 -2.87 -0.72 -10.09
C THR A 33 -1.69 0.16 -9.63
N THR A 34 -0.48 -0.39 -9.66
CA THR A 34 0.73 0.39 -9.32
C THR A 34 0.87 1.63 -10.21
N GLU A 35 0.50 1.53 -11.49
CA GLU A 35 0.61 2.65 -12.43
C GLU A 35 -0.41 3.76 -12.12
N GLU A 36 -1.65 3.39 -11.77
CA GLU A 36 -2.67 4.36 -11.34
C GLU A 36 -2.23 5.07 -10.04
N GLU A 37 -1.68 4.33 -9.06
CA GLU A 37 -1.15 4.90 -7.83
C GLU A 37 0.02 5.87 -8.09
N ARG A 38 0.97 5.49 -8.96
CA ARG A 38 2.09 6.34 -9.37
C ARG A 38 1.62 7.60 -10.08
N GLY A 39 0.67 7.47 -11.01
CA GLY A 39 0.07 8.58 -11.73
C GLY A 39 -0.60 9.59 -10.80
N GLU A 40 -1.34 9.12 -9.81
CA GLU A 40 -1.99 9.97 -8.82
C GLU A 40 -1.04 10.57 -7.79
N SER A 41 0.06 9.87 -7.46
CA SER A 41 1.07 10.40 -6.53
C SER A 41 1.80 11.62 -7.06
N GLY A 42 1.78 11.83 -8.39
CA GLY A 42 2.56 12.86 -9.08
C GLY A 42 4.07 12.60 -9.11
N ILE A 43 4.55 11.51 -8.51
CA ILE A 43 5.98 11.21 -8.37
C ILE A 43 6.48 10.23 -9.45
N GLY A 44 5.60 9.47 -10.11
CA GLY A 44 5.91 8.63 -11.29
C GLY A 44 6.83 7.44 -11.03
N SER A 45 7.99 7.65 -10.39
CA SER A 45 8.96 6.64 -9.98
C SER A 45 9.70 7.08 -8.71
N TRP A 46 10.32 6.15 -8.00
CA TRP A 46 11.09 6.47 -6.81
C TRP A 46 12.27 7.42 -7.12
N PRO A 47 12.42 8.54 -6.40
CA PRO A 47 13.51 9.48 -6.64
C PRO A 47 14.88 8.82 -6.53
N GLY A 48 15.76 9.09 -7.50
CA GLY A 48 17.12 8.54 -7.50
C GLY A 48 17.24 7.08 -7.93
N VAL A 49 16.13 6.42 -8.29
CA VAL A 49 16.13 5.07 -8.85
C VAL A 49 16.12 5.14 -10.38
N SER A 50 17.08 4.48 -11.02
CA SER A 50 17.16 4.37 -12.48
C SER A 50 16.63 3.03 -13.02
N VAL A 51 16.43 2.05 -12.15
CA VAL A 51 15.93 0.71 -12.50
C VAL A 51 14.42 0.72 -12.54
N ASP A 52 13.83 0.06 -13.54
CA ASP A 52 12.39 -0.19 -13.54
C ASP A 52 12.02 -1.24 -12.48
N ILE A 53 11.29 -0.81 -11.46
CA ILE A 53 10.87 -1.66 -10.35
C ILE A 53 9.40 -1.99 -10.54
N LYS A 54 9.13 -3.28 -10.74
CA LYS A 54 7.77 -3.80 -10.86
C LYS A 54 7.45 -4.69 -9.66
N PRO A 55 6.65 -4.22 -8.68
CA PRO A 55 6.29 -5.05 -7.55
C PRO A 55 5.37 -6.20 -7.99
N PRO A 56 5.29 -7.29 -7.20
CA PRO A 56 4.28 -8.32 -7.39
C PRO A 56 2.88 -7.70 -7.46
N ASN A 57 1.99 -8.29 -8.25
CA ASN A 57 0.61 -7.83 -8.39
C ASN A 57 0.45 -6.38 -8.88
N ALA A 58 1.45 -5.82 -9.58
CA ALA A 58 1.40 -4.44 -10.09
C ALA A 58 0.19 -4.15 -10.99
N VAL A 59 -0.28 -5.16 -11.74
CA VAL A 59 -1.41 -5.06 -12.67
C VAL A 59 -2.77 -5.30 -12.01
N LEU A 60 -2.80 -5.78 -10.77
CA LEU A 60 -4.05 -6.01 -10.05
C LEU A 60 -4.52 -4.72 -9.39
N LYS A 61 -5.83 -4.49 -9.39
CA LYS A 61 -6.44 -3.42 -8.62
C LYS A 61 -6.52 -3.83 -7.16
N LEU A 62 -5.73 -3.16 -6.32
CA LEU A 62 -5.67 -3.42 -4.88
C LEU A 62 -6.03 -2.14 -4.13
N TYR A 63 -6.52 -2.28 -2.90
CA TYR A 63 -6.72 -1.17 -1.97
C TYR A 63 -6.38 -1.61 -0.55
N GLY A 64 -6.40 -0.66 0.39
CA GLY A 64 -6.18 -0.94 1.81
C GLY A 64 -4.84 -1.62 2.07
N GLY A 65 -4.86 -2.66 2.91
CA GLY A 65 -3.64 -3.38 3.32
C GLY A 65 -2.87 -4.02 2.17
N ALA A 66 -3.56 -4.63 1.20
CA ALA A 66 -2.90 -5.29 0.07
C ALA A 66 -2.16 -4.29 -0.85
N ALA A 67 -2.75 -3.11 -1.08
CA ALA A 67 -2.08 -2.03 -1.80
C ALA A 67 -0.87 -1.50 -1.02
N PHE A 68 -1.04 -1.28 0.29
CA PHE A 68 0.05 -0.83 1.17
C PHE A 68 1.23 -1.80 1.16
N GLU A 69 0.98 -3.11 1.35
CA GLU A 69 2.02 -4.14 1.34
C GLU A 69 2.77 -4.18 0.01
N ARG A 70 2.05 -4.03 -1.12
CA ARG A 70 2.66 -3.93 -2.45
C ARG A 70 3.59 -2.72 -2.55
N VAL A 71 3.16 -1.55 -2.10
CA VAL A 71 3.97 -0.32 -2.11
C VAL A 71 5.20 -0.45 -1.21
N ILE A 72 5.07 -1.07 -0.03
CA ILE A 72 6.21 -1.34 0.87
C ILE A 72 7.22 -2.29 0.22
N HIS A 73 6.76 -3.30 -0.51
CA HIS A 73 7.64 -4.17 -1.28
C HIS A 73 8.39 -3.39 -2.37
N GLU A 74 7.68 -2.56 -3.13
CA GLU A 74 8.28 -1.70 -4.16
C GLU A 74 9.35 -0.76 -3.57
N PHE A 75 9.04 -0.10 -2.46
CA PHE A 75 9.96 0.77 -1.75
C PHE A 75 11.24 0.04 -1.33
N ARG A 76 11.13 -1.20 -0.83
CA ARG A 76 12.32 -1.99 -0.46
C ARG A 76 13.20 -2.27 -1.67
N CYS A 77 12.61 -2.69 -2.79
CA CYS A 77 13.36 -2.86 -4.04
C CYS A 77 14.06 -1.56 -4.46
N ALA A 78 13.38 -0.42 -4.33
CA ALA A 78 13.91 0.90 -4.66
C ALA A 78 15.09 1.26 -3.76
N ALA A 79 14.91 1.19 -2.45
CA ALA A 79 15.95 1.49 -1.47
C ALA A 79 17.20 0.63 -1.67
N TYR A 80 17.04 -0.66 -1.96
CA TYR A 80 18.17 -1.56 -2.19
C TYR A 80 18.85 -1.38 -3.55
N SER A 81 18.20 -0.69 -4.50
CA SER A 81 18.80 -0.39 -5.81
C SER A 81 19.68 0.87 -5.81
N ILE A 82 19.61 1.69 -4.76
CA ILE A 82 20.38 2.92 -4.65
C ILE A 82 21.72 2.60 -3.97
N GLU A 83 22.82 2.90 -4.65
CA GLU A 83 24.14 2.84 -4.04
C GLU A 83 24.26 3.85 -2.89
N CYS A 84 24.67 3.37 -1.71
CA CYS A 84 24.97 4.27 -0.62
C CYS A 84 26.14 5.19 -1.00
N PRO A 85 26.05 6.49 -0.72
CA PRO A 85 27.16 7.40 -0.98
C PRO A 85 28.40 6.93 -0.20
N PRO A 86 29.59 6.97 -0.83
CA PRO A 86 30.81 6.56 -0.14
C PRO A 86 31.03 7.43 1.09
N VAL A 87 31.27 6.80 2.24
CA VAL A 87 31.65 7.50 3.46
C VAL A 87 33.13 7.82 3.36
N SER A 88 33.48 9.12 3.35
CA SER A 88 34.88 9.53 3.28
C SER A 88 35.62 9.18 4.58
N ARG A 89 36.94 8.95 4.50
CA ARG A 89 37.77 8.61 5.66
C ARG A 89 37.76 9.73 6.70
N GLU A 90 37.69 10.98 6.25
CA GLU A 90 37.61 12.19 7.09
C GLU A 90 36.31 12.19 7.90
N LYS A 91 35.19 11.76 7.30
CA LYS A 91 33.90 11.67 7.99
C LYS A 91 33.88 10.56 9.05
N VAL A 92 34.60 9.46 8.83
CA VAL A 92 34.77 8.39 9.83
C VAL A 92 35.65 8.86 10.99
N ALA A 93 36.77 9.53 10.69
CA ALA A 93 37.73 9.99 11.70
C ALA A 93 37.13 11.04 12.66
N ASN A 94 36.11 11.79 12.24
CA ASN A 94 35.44 12.79 13.09
C ASN A 94 34.38 12.22 14.03
N ILE A 95 34.08 10.91 13.97
CA ILE A 95 33.06 10.23 14.79
C ILE A 95 33.71 9.29 15.82
N LEU A 96 34.99 8.96 15.65
CA LEU A 96 35.81 8.20 16.61
C LEU A 96 36.54 9.16 17.57
#